data_AF-A0A9R0VEM7-F1
#
_entry.id   AF-A0A9R0VEM7-F1
#
_cell.length_a   1.000
_cell.length_b   1.000
_cell.length_c   1.000
_cell.angle_alpha   90.00
_cell.angle_beta   90.00
_cell.angle_gamma   90.00
#
_symmetry.space_group_name_H-M   'P 1'
#
loop_
_entity.id
_entity.type
_entity.pdbx_description
1 polymer ?
#
loop_
_entity_poly.entity_id
_entity_poly.type
_entity_poly.pdbx_seq_one_letter_code
_entity_poly.pdbx_strand_id
1 'polypeptide(L)'
;MIGEMDADSVVGYFRGKSILITGSTGFLGKVLVEKILRVQPDVKKLFLLIRAPDAESAKLRIQTEIIDREIFHVLKEKHGVRFNNFIEEKICPLVGDIIYENFGLDNAQLGELSKDIDVIVNGAATTNFFERYDVAFDVNVLGVKHICAFATKCPKLRMLLHVSTAYVAGEQEGIIPEKPILMGETIKVGTHLDIESELNLIKETMQELKASCSMEKAGRKTMKELGLKRARNFGWPNTYVFTKAMGEMMMELLPMDFPVVIIRPSIITSTFKEPLHGWMEGIKTIDSVVIGYAKQTLPFFLVDLDLIMDVTSSLRNPAPYAILWKSLFRYFNDNPPCTGRNGERVRLKKMRFFSSIMWFRLYMAFKYMLPLEMLRLVNIALCGVFSRVYNELSRKFRFMMQLSELYAPYTLFKGCFDDMNLDKLRMAMKKDNQNNNGAYYFDFDPKYIDWEDYFYSVHIPGVLKYTRD
;
A
#
# COMPACT_ATOMS: atom_id res chain seq x y z
N MET A 1 8.03 4.78 35.00
CA MET A 1 9.27 4.16 34.48
C MET A 1 8.85 3.14 33.46
N ILE A 2 9.15 3.36 32.18
CA ILE A 2 9.08 2.28 31.18
C ILE A 2 10.20 1.32 31.57
N GLY A 3 9.87 0.09 31.94
CA GLY A 3 10.88 -0.94 32.25
C GLY A 3 11.78 -1.20 31.05
N GLU A 4 12.92 -1.84 31.29
CA GLU A 4 13.86 -2.29 30.25
C GLU A 4 13.10 -3.04 29.12
N MET A 5 13.34 -2.66 27.86
CA MET A 5 12.67 -3.19 26.66
C MET A 5 13.72 -3.77 25.69
N ASP A 6 14.36 -4.86 26.07
CA ASP A 6 15.20 -5.62 25.16
C ASP A 6 14.36 -6.35 24.08
N ALA A 7 15.01 -6.90 23.05
CA ALA A 7 14.28 -7.59 21.98
C ALA A 7 13.51 -8.83 22.49
N ASP A 8 14.04 -9.54 23.49
CA ASP A 8 13.39 -10.73 24.04
C ASP A 8 12.10 -10.37 24.79
N SER A 9 12.04 -9.19 25.41
CA SER A 9 10.83 -8.64 26.04
C SER A 9 9.78 -8.26 24.99
N VAL A 10 10.18 -7.68 23.86
CA VAL A 10 9.28 -7.33 22.75
C VAL A 10 8.73 -8.59 22.09
N VAL A 11 9.59 -9.58 21.83
CA VAL A 11 9.18 -10.89 21.31
C VAL A 11 8.27 -11.59 22.34
N GLY A 12 8.67 -11.59 23.61
CA GLY A 12 7.95 -12.17 24.74
C GLY A 12 6.57 -11.55 24.95
N TYR A 13 6.37 -10.28 24.58
CA TYR A 13 5.07 -9.62 24.67
C TYR A 13 3.97 -10.37 23.91
N PHE A 14 4.28 -11.02 22.79
CA PHE A 14 3.30 -11.75 21.98
C PHE A 14 3.12 -13.22 22.40
N ARG A 15 3.90 -13.72 23.36
CA ARG A 15 3.76 -15.08 23.88
C ARG A 15 2.36 -15.27 24.49
N GLY A 16 1.69 -16.36 24.10
CA GLY A 16 0.37 -16.71 24.63
C GLY A 16 -0.77 -15.76 24.23
N LYS A 17 -0.52 -14.78 23.35
CA LYS A 17 -1.53 -13.82 22.90
C LYS A 17 -2.25 -14.27 21.65
N SER A 18 -3.52 -13.90 21.55
CA SER A 18 -4.35 -14.06 20.37
C SER A 18 -4.45 -12.74 19.59
N ILE A 19 -4.18 -12.80 18.29
CA ILE A 19 -4.09 -11.60 17.43
C ILE A 19 -5.09 -11.71 16.28
N LEU A 20 -5.95 -10.70 16.13
CA LEU A 20 -6.80 -10.54 14.95
C LEU A 20 -6.08 -9.71 13.90
N ILE A 21 -5.93 -10.24 12.68
CA ILE A 21 -5.29 -9.55 11.56
C ILE A 21 -6.26 -9.46 10.39
N THR A 22 -6.55 -8.22 9.96
CA THR A 22 -7.25 -7.96 8.70
C THR A 22 -6.24 -7.64 7.59
N GLY A 23 -6.58 -7.96 6.35
CA GLY A 23 -5.69 -7.71 5.21
C GLY A 23 -4.45 -8.61 5.19
N SER A 24 -4.50 -9.77 5.84
CA SER A 24 -3.42 -10.76 5.89
C SER A 24 -3.05 -11.32 4.51
N THR A 25 -3.99 -11.33 3.56
CA THR A 25 -3.75 -11.68 2.15
C THR A 25 -3.15 -10.54 1.33
N GLY A 26 -2.92 -9.36 1.92
CA GLY A 26 -2.16 -8.27 1.30
C GLY A 26 -0.65 -8.47 1.42
N PHE A 27 0.13 -7.65 0.74
CA PHE A 27 1.60 -7.75 0.72
C PHE A 27 2.21 -7.63 2.13
N LEU A 28 1.93 -6.51 2.81
CA LEU A 28 2.43 -6.26 4.18
C LEU A 28 1.84 -7.24 5.20
N GLY A 29 0.58 -7.64 5.02
CA GLY A 29 -0.11 -8.59 5.91
C GLY A 29 0.60 -9.94 5.98
N LYS A 30 1.07 -10.48 4.84
CA LYS A 30 1.83 -11.74 4.81
C LYS A 30 3.16 -11.62 5.53
N VAL A 31 3.88 -10.53 5.30
CA VAL A 31 5.16 -10.26 5.98
C VAL A 31 4.95 -10.21 7.48
N LEU A 32 3.88 -9.57 7.94
CA LEU A 32 3.55 -9.50 9.36
C LEU A 32 3.24 -10.89 9.95
N VAL A 33 2.39 -11.68 9.28
CA VAL A 33 2.05 -13.05 9.71
C VAL A 33 3.31 -13.92 9.78
N GLU A 34 4.15 -13.90 8.74
CA GLU A 34 5.41 -14.63 8.69
C GLU A 34 6.34 -14.22 9.83
N LYS A 35 6.55 -12.90 10.02
CA LYS A 35 7.46 -12.35 11.03
C LYS A 35 7.02 -12.75 12.43
N ILE A 36 5.72 -12.66 12.73
CA ILE A 36 5.19 -13.06 14.04
C ILE A 36 5.44 -14.55 14.28
N LEU A 37 5.09 -15.42 13.34
CA LEU A 37 5.26 -16.88 13.52
C LEU A 37 6.72 -17.30 13.59
N ARG A 38 7.61 -16.65 12.81
CA ARG A 38 9.04 -16.97 12.79
C ARG A 38 9.74 -16.54 14.08
N VAL A 39 9.42 -15.35 14.58
CA VAL A 39 10.09 -14.72 15.72
C VAL A 39 9.46 -15.10 17.06
N GLN A 40 8.13 -15.25 17.13
CA GLN A 40 7.40 -15.67 18.32
C GLN A 40 6.52 -16.89 18.03
N PRO A 41 7.09 -18.12 18.00
CA PRO A 41 6.33 -19.34 17.75
C PRO A 41 5.36 -19.69 18.88
N ASP A 42 5.50 -19.11 20.08
CA ASP A 42 4.60 -19.33 21.22
C ASP A 42 3.40 -18.35 21.23
N VAL A 43 3.17 -17.60 20.15
CA VAL A 43 1.89 -16.90 19.96
C VAL A 43 0.75 -17.92 20.06
N LYS A 44 -0.35 -17.55 20.71
CA LYS A 44 -1.45 -18.50 20.95
C LYS A 44 -2.18 -18.81 19.65
N LYS A 45 -2.71 -17.78 18.99
CA LYS A 45 -3.46 -17.92 17.74
C LYS A 45 -3.45 -16.62 16.93
N LEU A 46 -3.32 -16.73 15.62
CA LEU A 46 -3.52 -15.67 14.65
C LEU A 46 -4.88 -15.89 13.98
N PHE A 47 -5.84 -15.03 14.29
CA PHE A 47 -7.14 -14.99 13.66
C PHE A 47 -7.04 -14.13 12.40
N LEU A 48 -7.17 -14.75 11.24
CA LEU A 48 -7.03 -14.07 9.96
C LEU A 48 -8.43 -13.85 9.36
N LEU A 49 -8.86 -12.59 9.24
CA LEU A 49 -10.13 -12.26 8.61
C LEU A 49 -10.01 -12.34 7.08
N ILE A 50 -10.73 -13.28 6.47
CA ILE A 50 -10.66 -13.60 5.04
C ILE A 50 -12.05 -13.47 4.41
N ARG A 51 -12.12 -12.66 3.35
CA ARG A 51 -13.31 -12.57 2.50
C ARG A 51 -13.44 -13.84 1.68
N ALA A 52 -14.40 -14.70 2.02
CA ALA A 52 -14.64 -15.93 1.29
C ALA A 52 -16.13 -16.31 1.41
N PRO A 53 -16.68 -17.11 0.48
CA PRO A 53 -18.05 -17.59 0.59
C PRO A 53 -18.24 -18.58 1.75
N ASP A 54 -17.20 -19.33 2.10
CA ASP A 54 -17.23 -20.38 3.12
C ASP A 54 -15.84 -20.65 3.73
N ALA A 55 -15.80 -21.50 4.76
CA ALA A 55 -14.60 -21.81 5.51
C ALA A 55 -13.54 -22.56 4.68
N GLU A 56 -13.95 -23.41 3.75
CA GLU A 56 -13.02 -24.17 2.90
C GLU A 56 -12.35 -23.24 1.88
N SER A 57 -13.11 -22.31 1.31
CA SER A 57 -12.61 -21.26 0.45
C SER A 57 -11.65 -20.33 1.21
N ALA A 58 -11.94 -19.99 2.47
CA ALA A 58 -11.01 -19.20 3.29
C ALA A 58 -9.71 -19.94 3.59
N LYS A 59 -9.77 -21.24 3.92
CA LYS A 59 -8.58 -22.08 4.11
C LYS A 59 -7.75 -22.16 2.83
N LEU A 60 -8.39 -22.38 1.67
CA LEU A 60 -7.71 -22.42 0.38
C LEU A 60 -7.01 -21.09 0.06
N ARG A 61 -7.66 -19.96 0.33
CA ARG A 61 -7.05 -18.64 0.18
C ARG A 61 -5.87 -18.44 1.12
N ILE A 62 -5.96 -18.83 2.39
CA ILE A 62 -4.81 -18.77 3.30
C ILE A 62 -3.66 -19.64 2.78
N GLN A 63 -3.96 -20.86 2.33
CA GLN A 63 -2.94 -21.75 1.79
C GLN A 63 -2.24 -21.13 0.59
N THR A 64 -3.00 -20.79 -0.44
CA THR A 64 -2.47 -20.35 -1.75
C THR A 64 -1.95 -18.91 -1.75
N GLU A 65 -2.60 -18.01 -1.00
CA GLU A 65 -2.23 -16.61 -0.98
C GLU A 65 -1.18 -16.32 0.09
N ILE A 66 -1.13 -17.05 1.21
CA ILE A 66 -0.21 -16.75 2.32
C ILE A 66 0.86 -17.83 2.47
N ILE A 67 0.47 -19.06 2.80
CA ILE A 67 1.38 -20.12 3.27
C ILE A 67 2.29 -20.66 2.15
N ASP A 68 1.78 -20.78 0.93
CA ASP A 68 2.54 -21.25 -0.23
C ASP A 68 3.45 -20.17 -0.83
N ARG A 69 3.42 -18.94 -0.29
CA ARG A 69 4.29 -17.87 -0.79
C ARG A 69 5.72 -18.07 -0.33
N GLU A 70 6.66 -17.71 -1.20
CA GLU A 70 8.09 -17.87 -0.98
C GLU A 70 8.56 -17.30 0.37
N ILE A 71 7.98 -16.19 0.84
CA ILE A 71 8.32 -15.57 2.13
C ILE A 71 8.22 -16.55 3.32
N PHE A 72 7.35 -17.58 3.25
CA PHE A 72 7.19 -18.61 4.28
C PHE A 72 8.23 -19.74 4.19
N HIS A 73 9.14 -19.73 3.21
CA HIS A 73 10.13 -20.79 3.01
C HIS A 73 11.01 -21.00 4.24
N VAL A 74 11.52 -19.93 4.83
CA VAL A 74 12.36 -19.99 6.04
C VAL A 74 11.61 -20.64 7.21
N LEU A 75 10.32 -20.31 7.37
CA LEU A 75 9.48 -20.92 8.39
C LEU A 75 9.22 -22.41 8.09
N LYS A 76 9.01 -22.75 6.82
CA LYS A 76 8.82 -24.14 6.37
C LYS A 76 10.06 -24.99 6.61
N GLU A 77 11.25 -24.49 6.30
CA GLU A 77 12.52 -25.16 6.59
C GLU A 77 12.72 -25.35 8.10
N LYS A 78 12.46 -24.31 8.90
CA LYS A 78 12.61 -24.33 10.36
C LYS A 78 11.76 -25.42 11.02
N HIS A 79 10.52 -25.61 10.56
CA HIS A 79 9.58 -26.58 11.16
C HIS A 79 9.60 -27.96 10.47
N GLY A 80 10.14 -28.06 9.25
CA GLY A 80 10.23 -29.28 8.47
C GLY A 80 8.88 -30.00 8.36
N VAL A 81 8.86 -31.30 8.68
CA VAL A 81 7.65 -32.13 8.63
C VAL A 81 6.52 -31.66 9.57
N ARG A 82 6.84 -30.83 10.59
CA ARG A 82 5.85 -30.29 11.54
C ARG A 82 5.24 -28.97 11.07
N PHE A 83 5.65 -28.44 9.92
CA PHE A 83 5.20 -27.13 9.44
C PHE A 83 3.67 -27.04 9.31
N ASN A 84 3.03 -28.02 8.67
CA ASN A 84 1.57 -27.99 8.47
C ASN A 84 0.83 -28.01 9.81
N ASN A 85 1.22 -28.91 10.73
CA ASN A 85 0.62 -28.97 12.07
C ASN A 85 0.82 -27.66 12.84
N PHE A 86 2.00 -27.04 12.72
CA PHE A 86 2.27 -25.74 13.33
C PHE A 86 1.36 -24.64 12.75
N ILE A 87 1.19 -24.59 11.43
CA ILE A 87 0.28 -23.61 10.79
C ILE A 87 -1.17 -23.84 11.22
N GLU A 88 -1.65 -25.08 11.25
CA GLU A 88 -3.01 -25.42 11.71
C GLU A 88 -3.22 -25.05 13.19
N GLU A 89 -2.21 -25.28 14.03
CA GLU A 89 -2.23 -24.90 15.44
C GLU A 89 -2.27 -23.37 15.61
N LYS A 90 -1.48 -22.62 14.82
CA LYS A 90 -1.30 -21.18 15.03
C LYS A 90 -2.27 -20.30 14.25
N ILE A 91 -2.80 -20.73 13.12
CA ILE A 91 -3.67 -19.90 12.28
C ILE A 91 -5.13 -20.34 12.40
N CYS A 92 -6.03 -19.38 12.59
CA CYS A 92 -7.47 -19.57 12.54
C CYS A 92 -8.05 -18.72 11.40
N PRO A 93 -8.57 -19.33 10.33
CA PRO A 93 -9.35 -18.62 9.32
C PRO A 93 -10.66 -18.10 9.92
N LEU A 94 -10.93 -16.81 9.77
CA LEU A 94 -12.23 -16.20 10.05
C LEU A 94 -12.88 -15.75 8.74
N VAL A 95 -13.99 -16.39 8.37
CA VAL A 95 -14.74 -16.01 7.17
C VAL A 95 -15.53 -14.75 7.49
N GLY A 96 -15.19 -13.64 6.84
CA GLY A 96 -15.90 -12.38 7.06
C GLY A 96 -15.33 -11.24 6.23
N ASP A 97 -16.00 -10.09 6.31
CA ASP A 97 -15.62 -8.87 5.60
C ASP A 97 -15.76 -7.65 6.51
N ILE A 98 -14.73 -6.82 6.53
CA ILE A 98 -14.72 -5.61 7.36
C ILE A 98 -15.82 -4.62 6.99
N ILE A 99 -16.37 -4.70 5.77
CA ILE A 99 -17.44 -3.80 5.33
C ILE A 99 -18.77 -4.04 6.06
N TYR A 100 -18.92 -5.17 6.75
CA TYR A 100 -20.12 -5.49 7.51
C TYR A 100 -19.91 -5.26 9.01
N GLU A 101 -20.99 -4.88 9.70
CA GLU A 101 -21.01 -4.87 11.16
C GLU A 101 -20.62 -6.25 11.70
N ASN A 102 -19.82 -6.28 12.77
CA ASN A 102 -19.28 -7.50 13.36
C ASN A 102 -18.58 -8.43 12.34
N PHE A 103 -18.08 -7.87 11.24
CA PHE A 103 -17.41 -8.55 10.14
C PHE A 103 -18.29 -9.57 9.38
N GLY A 104 -19.61 -9.54 9.59
CA GLY A 104 -20.52 -10.57 9.09
C GLY A 104 -20.47 -11.90 9.85
N LEU A 105 -19.82 -11.92 11.03
CA LEU A 105 -19.78 -13.08 11.91
C LEU A 105 -21.10 -13.22 12.68
N ASP A 106 -21.46 -14.44 13.04
CA ASP A 106 -22.58 -14.67 13.95
C ASP A 106 -22.24 -14.27 15.40
N ASN A 107 -23.27 -14.09 16.23
CA ASN A 107 -23.11 -13.62 17.62
C ASN A 107 -22.30 -14.60 18.50
N ALA A 108 -22.34 -15.91 18.22
CA ALA A 108 -21.62 -16.90 19.01
C ALA A 108 -20.12 -16.82 18.71
N GLN A 109 -19.75 -16.84 17.43
CA GLN A 109 -18.38 -16.64 16.96
C GLN A 109 -17.80 -15.31 17.45
N LEU A 110 -18.58 -14.23 17.32
CA LEU A 110 -18.16 -12.92 17.78
C LEU A 110 -17.89 -12.87 19.28
N GLY A 111 -18.76 -13.51 20.07
CA GLY A 111 -18.66 -13.55 21.53
C GLY A 111 -17.51 -14.42 22.04
N GLU A 112 -17.14 -15.48 21.32
CA GLU A 112 -15.93 -16.25 21.60
C GLU A 112 -14.67 -15.48 21.21
N LEU A 113 -14.67 -14.89 20.01
CA LEU A 113 -13.55 -14.12 19.49
C LEU A 113 -13.22 -12.94 20.41
N SER A 114 -14.21 -12.13 20.80
CA SER A 114 -13.97 -10.93 21.61
C SER A 114 -13.34 -11.23 22.96
N LYS A 115 -13.65 -12.38 23.57
CA LYS A 115 -13.07 -12.82 24.85
C LYS A 115 -11.62 -13.28 24.76
N ASP A 116 -11.15 -13.60 23.56
CA ASP A 116 -9.82 -14.16 23.35
C ASP A 116 -8.82 -13.16 22.77
N ILE A 117 -9.26 -12.15 22.01
CA ILE A 117 -8.35 -11.22 21.32
C ILE A 117 -7.60 -10.29 22.29
N ASP A 118 -6.26 -10.30 22.19
CA ASP A 118 -5.35 -9.41 22.91
C ASP A 118 -4.85 -8.25 22.03
N VAL A 119 -4.72 -8.46 20.72
CA VAL A 119 -4.20 -7.47 19.77
C VAL A 119 -5.01 -7.50 18.48
N ILE A 120 -5.36 -6.32 17.97
CA ILE A 120 -5.97 -6.17 16.64
C ILE A 120 -4.99 -5.43 15.74
N VAL A 121 -4.71 -6.00 14.57
CA VAL A 121 -3.97 -5.34 13.49
C VAL A 121 -4.90 -5.17 12.29
N ASN A 122 -5.31 -3.92 12.07
CA ASN A 122 -6.15 -3.55 10.94
C ASN A 122 -5.30 -3.09 9.75
N GLY A 123 -5.02 -4.02 8.83
CA GLY A 123 -4.30 -3.79 7.57
C GLY A 123 -5.16 -3.87 6.32
N ALA A 124 -6.45 -4.20 6.45
CA ALA A 124 -7.37 -4.27 5.31
C ALA A 124 -7.68 -2.87 4.77
N ALA A 125 -7.46 -2.69 3.47
CA ALA A 125 -7.77 -1.47 2.76
C ALA A 125 -7.93 -1.77 1.26
N THR A 126 -8.65 -0.92 0.55
CA THR A 126 -8.44 -0.77 -0.90
C THR A 126 -7.38 0.29 -1.13
N THR A 127 -6.34 -0.05 -1.90
CA THR A 127 -5.21 0.84 -2.22
C THR A 127 -5.30 1.42 -3.63
N ASN A 128 -6.41 1.21 -4.32
CA ASN A 128 -6.61 1.68 -5.67
C ASN A 128 -6.96 3.18 -5.69
N PHE A 129 -6.05 4.00 -6.22
CA PHE A 129 -6.20 5.46 -6.27
C PHE A 129 -7.41 5.93 -7.10
N PHE A 130 -7.93 5.09 -8.00
CA PHE A 130 -9.10 5.40 -8.82
C PHE A 130 -10.19 4.33 -8.64
N GLU A 131 -10.44 3.94 -7.39
CA GLU A 131 -11.56 3.08 -7.01
C GLU A 131 -12.89 3.84 -6.99
N ARG A 132 -14.01 3.11 -7.12
CA ARG A 132 -15.33 3.66 -6.87
C ARG A 132 -15.41 4.19 -5.44
N TYR A 133 -16.06 5.34 -5.27
CA TYR A 133 -16.10 5.99 -3.97
C TYR A 133 -16.83 5.18 -2.90
N ASP A 134 -17.96 4.54 -3.24
CA ASP A 134 -18.70 3.66 -2.33
C ASP A 134 -17.83 2.51 -1.81
N VAL A 135 -17.15 1.80 -2.71
CA VAL A 135 -16.27 0.69 -2.35
C VAL A 135 -15.10 1.15 -1.48
N ALA A 136 -14.48 2.28 -1.82
CA ALA A 136 -13.38 2.83 -1.03
C ALA A 136 -13.82 3.29 0.35
N PHE A 137 -15.00 3.91 0.44
CA PHE A 137 -15.58 4.37 1.69
C PHE A 137 -15.97 3.21 2.61
N ASP A 138 -16.66 2.19 2.08
CA ASP A 138 -17.06 0.99 2.83
C ASP A 138 -15.85 0.29 3.47
N VAL A 139 -14.76 0.12 2.71
CA VAL A 139 -13.57 -0.58 3.20
C VAL A 139 -12.72 0.29 4.12
N ASN A 140 -12.34 1.50 3.68
CA ASN A 140 -11.33 2.30 4.37
C ASN A 140 -11.92 3.18 5.49
N VAL A 141 -13.24 3.41 5.51
CA VAL A 141 -13.91 4.27 6.51
C VAL A 141 -14.85 3.43 7.37
N LEU A 142 -15.89 2.83 6.79
CA LEU A 142 -16.85 2.03 7.56
C LEU A 142 -16.20 0.77 8.13
N GLY A 143 -15.30 0.12 7.38
CA GLY A 143 -14.55 -1.01 7.88
C GLY A 143 -13.67 -0.66 9.08
N VAL A 144 -13.13 0.57 9.12
CA VAL A 144 -12.43 1.07 10.30
C VAL A 144 -13.39 1.29 11.46
N LYS A 145 -14.55 1.91 11.21
CA LYS A 145 -15.62 2.05 12.22
C LYS A 145 -16.05 0.69 12.80
N HIS A 146 -16.20 -0.35 11.99
CA HIS A 146 -16.55 -1.70 12.46
C HIS A 146 -15.43 -2.33 13.29
N ILE A 147 -14.16 -2.14 12.90
CA ILE A 147 -13.01 -2.57 13.70
C ILE A 147 -13.01 -1.87 15.06
N CYS A 148 -13.24 -0.55 15.08
CA CYS A 148 -13.33 0.22 16.31
C CYS A 148 -14.46 -0.31 17.20
N ALA A 149 -15.64 -0.55 16.63
CA ALA A 149 -16.80 -1.07 17.35
C ALA A 149 -16.60 -2.51 17.88
N PHE A 150 -15.78 -3.33 17.21
CA PHE A 150 -15.39 -4.65 17.72
C PHE A 150 -14.34 -4.55 18.83
N ALA A 151 -13.37 -3.63 18.69
CA ALA A 151 -12.32 -3.43 19.67
C ALA A 151 -12.88 -3.08 21.06
N THR A 152 -13.93 -2.26 21.13
CA THR A 152 -14.61 -1.92 22.40
C THR A 152 -15.33 -3.10 23.05
N LYS A 153 -15.61 -4.17 22.31
CA LYS A 153 -16.23 -5.41 22.82
C LYS A 153 -15.20 -6.40 23.36
N CYS A 154 -13.90 -6.13 23.22
CA CYS A 154 -12.82 -7.05 23.58
C CYS A 154 -12.25 -6.71 24.98
N PRO A 155 -12.65 -7.42 26.05
CA PRO A 155 -12.26 -7.07 27.43
C PRO A 155 -10.77 -7.23 27.74
N LYS A 156 -10.02 -7.99 26.92
CA LYS A 156 -8.58 -8.24 27.10
C LYS A 156 -7.71 -7.41 26.16
N LEU A 157 -8.31 -6.59 25.30
CA LEU A 157 -7.58 -5.90 24.25
C LEU A 157 -6.48 -5.02 24.85
N ARG A 158 -5.24 -5.27 24.40
CA ARG A 158 -4.04 -4.56 24.85
C ARG A 158 -3.54 -3.54 23.83
N MET A 159 -3.94 -3.67 22.57
CA MET A 159 -3.52 -2.78 21.49
C MET A 159 -4.41 -2.93 20.26
N LEU A 160 -4.75 -1.80 19.64
CA LEU A 160 -5.22 -1.74 18.26
C LEU A 160 -4.19 -1.02 17.40
N LEU A 161 -3.69 -1.69 16.36
CA LEU A 161 -2.82 -1.10 15.34
C LEU A 161 -3.61 -0.89 14.05
N HIS A 162 -3.57 0.32 13.51
CA HIS A 162 -4.14 0.68 12.22
C HIS A 162 -3.04 0.99 11.21
N VAL A 163 -3.08 0.33 10.05
CA VAL A 163 -2.20 0.66 8.92
C VAL A 163 -2.87 1.73 8.07
N SER A 164 -2.35 2.96 8.14
CA SER A 164 -2.73 4.08 7.30
C SER A 164 -1.77 4.28 6.12
N THR A 165 -1.46 5.52 5.74
CA THR A 165 -0.44 5.87 4.75
C THR A 165 0.16 7.24 5.08
N ALA A 166 1.45 7.46 4.82
CA ALA A 166 2.10 8.75 5.01
C ALA A 166 1.45 9.86 4.16
N TYR A 167 0.88 9.47 3.01
CA TYR A 167 0.29 10.40 2.06
C TYR A 167 -1.05 10.99 2.50
N VAL A 168 -1.61 10.62 3.67
CA VAL A 168 -2.74 11.36 4.26
C VAL A 168 -2.43 12.85 4.48
N ALA A 169 -1.15 13.23 4.47
CA ALA A 169 -0.69 14.61 4.43
C ALA A 169 -0.95 15.35 3.10
N GLY A 170 -1.43 14.66 2.06
CA GLY A 170 -1.70 15.20 0.74
C GLY A 170 -0.44 15.69 0.03
N GLU A 171 -0.45 16.94 -0.42
CA GLU A 171 0.64 17.57 -1.20
C GLU A 171 1.39 18.64 -0.39
N GLN A 172 1.40 18.51 0.95
CA GLN A 172 2.15 19.41 1.82
C GLN A 172 3.67 19.34 1.54
N GLU A 173 4.34 20.48 1.62
CA GLU A 173 5.79 20.60 1.37
C GLU A 173 6.57 20.75 2.68
N GLY A 174 7.85 20.36 2.66
CA GLY A 174 8.72 20.47 3.84
C GLY A 174 8.57 19.30 4.83
N ILE A 175 8.90 19.53 6.09
CA ILE A 175 8.85 18.49 7.13
C ILE A 175 7.41 18.28 7.59
N ILE A 176 6.91 17.05 7.43
CA ILE A 176 5.54 16.66 7.78
C ILE A 176 5.54 15.97 9.15
N PRO A 177 4.94 16.57 10.20
CA PRO A 177 5.00 16.01 11.54
C PRO A 177 4.05 14.81 11.74
N GLU A 178 4.37 13.94 12.69
CA GLU A 178 3.52 12.81 13.12
C GLU A 178 2.32 13.27 13.99
N LYS A 179 1.48 14.15 13.43
CA LYS A 179 0.27 14.66 14.10
C LYS A 179 -0.95 13.77 13.78
N PRO A 180 -1.85 13.54 14.76
CA PRO A 180 -3.14 12.91 14.48
C PRO A 180 -3.98 13.80 13.55
N ILE A 181 -4.89 13.19 12.80
CA ILE A 181 -5.87 13.89 11.96
C ILE A 181 -7.17 13.95 12.75
N LEU A 182 -7.63 15.16 13.07
CA LEU A 182 -8.81 15.34 13.90
C LEU A 182 -10.10 15.17 13.11
N MET A 183 -11.18 14.77 13.79
CA MET A 183 -12.50 14.64 13.19
C MET A 183 -12.91 15.93 12.47
N GLY A 184 -13.14 15.80 11.16
CA GLY A 184 -13.55 16.88 10.27
C GLY A 184 -12.45 17.87 9.85
N GLU A 185 -11.20 17.61 10.23
CA GLU A 185 -10.03 18.32 9.71
C GLU A 185 -9.86 18.08 8.20
N THR A 186 -9.37 19.07 7.46
CA THR A 186 -9.12 18.96 6.03
C THR A 186 -7.80 19.65 5.66
N ILE A 187 -7.18 19.22 4.57
CA ILE A 187 -5.96 19.87 4.06
C ILE A 187 -6.29 21.23 3.46
N LYS A 188 -7.42 21.34 2.77
CA LYS A 188 -7.84 22.59 2.15
C LYS A 188 -8.37 23.55 3.22
N VAL A 189 -7.66 24.65 3.40
CA VAL A 189 -8.04 25.71 4.35
C VAL A 189 -9.46 26.20 4.06
N GLY A 190 -10.26 26.34 5.12
CA GLY A 190 -11.64 26.82 5.04
C GLY A 190 -12.69 25.76 4.70
N THR A 191 -12.31 24.48 4.62
CA THR A 191 -13.27 23.36 4.53
C THR A 191 -13.36 22.56 5.82
N HIS A 192 -14.53 21.94 6.04
CA HIS A 192 -14.78 21.01 7.13
C HIS A 192 -15.42 19.75 6.56
N LEU A 193 -14.91 18.59 6.97
CA LEU A 193 -15.37 17.30 6.46
C LEU A 193 -16.37 16.67 7.43
N ASP A 194 -17.60 16.45 6.97
CA ASP A 194 -18.56 15.63 7.68
C ASP A 194 -18.67 14.26 7.00
N ILE A 195 -18.20 13.22 7.69
CA ILE A 195 -18.17 11.85 7.17
C ILE A 195 -19.59 11.28 6.97
N GLU A 196 -20.56 11.68 7.80
CA GLU A 196 -21.95 11.23 7.63
C GLU A 196 -22.58 11.87 6.39
N SER A 197 -22.30 13.15 6.13
CA SER A 197 -22.69 13.81 4.88
C SER A 197 -22.09 13.14 3.64
N GLU A 198 -20.84 12.69 3.69
CA GLU A 198 -20.24 11.92 2.60
C GLU A 198 -20.93 10.57 2.38
N LEU A 199 -21.30 9.87 3.45
CA LEU A 199 -22.05 8.62 3.39
C LEU A 199 -23.42 8.83 2.74
N ASN A 200 -24.13 9.90 3.12
CA ASN A 200 -25.43 10.24 2.52
C ASN A 200 -25.30 10.57 1.04
N LEU A 201 -24.29 11.36 0.65
CA LEU A 201 -23.99 11.66 -0.75
C LEU A 201 -23.73 10.39 -1.58
N ILE A 202 -22.99 9.44 -1.03
CA ILE A 202 -22.74 8.14 -1.68
C ILE A 202 -24.05 7.38 -1.87
N LYS A 203 -24.89 7.29 -0.83
CA LYS A 203 -26.18 6.58 -0.88
C LYS A 203 -27.12 7.18 -1.91
N GLU A 204 -27.26 8.51 -1.92
CA GLU A 204 -28.10 9.25 -2.88
C GLU A 204 -27.61 9.02 -4.32
N THR A 205 -26.31 9.20 -4.58
CA THR A 205 -25.73 8.96 -5.91
C THR A 205 -25.96 7.52 -6.38
N MET A 206 -25.81 6.54 -5.48
CA MET A 206 -26.05 5.13 -5.79
C MET A 206 -27.53 4.84 -6.09
N GLN A 207 -28.47 5.52 -5.43
CA GLN A 207 -29.90 5.41 -5.71
C GLN A 207 -30.25 6.01 -7.08
N GLU A 208 -29.71 7.18 -7.41
CA GLU A 208 -29.90 7.82 -8.72
C GLU A 208 -29.34 6.98 -9.88
N LEU A 209 -28.16 6.37 -9.68
CA LEU A 209 -27.57 5.47 -10.67
C LEU A 209 -28.41 4.21 -10.91
N LYS A 210 -29.06 3.68 -9.86
CA LYS A 210 -30.00 2.56 -9.97
C LYS A 210 -31.29 2.99 -10.69
N ALA A 211 -31.85 4.14 -10.33
CA ALA A 211 -33.09 4.65 -10.92
C ALA A 211 -32.94 5.01 -12.41
N SER A 212 -31.76 5.49 -12.82
CA SER A 212 -31.47 5.87 -14.21
C SER A 212 -31.18 4.68 -15.15
N CYS A 213 -31.26 3.43 -14.67
CA CYS A 213 -30.86 2.22 -15.43
C CYS A 213 -29.49 2.37 -16.11
N SER A 214 -28.59 3.12 -15.48
CA SER A 214 -27.28 3.42 -16.06
C SER A 214 -26.53 2.12 -16.33
N MET A 215 -25.97 1.97 -17.54
CA MET A 215 -25.11 0.84 -17.86
C MET A 215 -24.07 0.65 -16.74
N GLU A 216 -23.86 -0.58 -16.28
CA GLU A 216 -23.00 -0.89 -15.13
C GLU A 216 -21.63 -0.18 -15.21
N LYS A 217 -21.06 -0.09 -16.42
CA LYS A 217 -19.80 0.61 -16.70
C LYS A 217 -19.87 2.12 -16.49
N ALA A 218 -20.97 2.77 -16.86
CA ALA A 218 -21.18 4.20 -16.67
C ALA A 218 -21.33 4.53 -15.19
N GLY A 219 -22.14 3.77 -14.44
CA GLY A 219 -22.26 3.92 -12.98
C GLY A 219 -20.93 3.76 -12.25
N ARG A 220 -20.13 2.74 -12.61
CA ARG A 220 -18.76 2.57 -12.06
C ARG A 220 -17.87 3.78 -12.33
N LYS A 221 -17.96 4.40 -13.50
CA LYS A 221 -17.18 5.59 -13.85
C LYS A 221 -17.63 6.80 -13.03
N THR A 222 -18.94 7.04 -12.91
CA THR A 222 -19.50 8.12 -12.09
C THR A 222 -19.01 8.05 -10.64
N MET A 223 -19.04 6.86 -10.02
CA MET A 223 -18.58 6.71 -8.63
C MET A 223 -17.08 6.94 -8.45
N LYS A 224 -16.25 6.63 -9.47
CA LYS A 224 -14.81 6.94 -9.44
C LYS A 224 -14.55 8.44 -9.55
N GLU A 225 -15.26 9.10 -10.45
CA GLU A 225 -15.17 10.54 -10.65
C GLU A 225 -15.69 11.33 -9.43
N LEU A 226 -16.77 10.86 -8.79
CA LEU A 226 -17.27 11.42 -7.55
C LEU A 226 -16.20 11.38 -6.45
N GLY A 227 -15.60 10.22 -6.17
CA GLY A 227 -14.57 10.09 -5.14
C GLY A 227 -13.37 11.00 -5.39
N LEU A 228 -12.90 11.08 -6.65
CA LEU A 228 -11.79 11.97 -7.02
C LEU A 228 -12.17 13.44 -6.84
N LYS A 229 -13.40 13.83 -7.19
CA LYS A 229 -13.93 15.19 -7.00
C LYS A 229 -14.01 15.54 -5.52
N ARG A 230 -14.52 14.64 -4.67
CA ARG A 230 -14.62 14.86 -3.22
C ARG A 230 -13.24 14.96 -2.57
N ALA A 231 -12.32 14.05 -2.89
CA ALA A 231 -10.94 14.11 -2.40
C ALA A 231 -10.30 15.48 -2.67
N ARG A 232 -10.35 15.95 -3.93
CA ARG A 232 -9.79 17.25 -4.34
C ARG A 232 -10.52 18.43 -3.70
N ASN A 233 -11.82 18.31 -3.44
CA ASN A 233 -12.59 19.35 -2.76
C ASN A 233 -12.05 19.64 -1.35
N PHE A 234 -11.56 18.61 -0.66
CA PHE A 234 -11.02 18.72 0.71
C PHE A 234 -9.48 18.75 0.78
N GLY A 235 -8.80 18.75 -0.38
CA GLY A 235 -7.36 18.92 -0.50
C GLY A 235 -6.54 17.63 -0.59
N TRP A 236 -7.17 16.47 -0.71
CA TRP A 236 -6.47 15.21 -0.97
C TRP A 236 -6.38 14.91 -2.48
N PRO A 237 -5.28 14.28 -2.95
CA PRO A 237 -5.05 14.11 -4.37
C PRO A 237 -5.98 13.09 -5.05
N ASN A 238 -6.47 12.10 -4.29
CA ASN A 238 -7.29 11.01 -4.81
C ASN A 238 -8.11 10.31 -3.72
N THR A 239 -9.04 9.44 -4.15
CA THR A 239 -10.00 8.73 -3.30
C THR A 239 -9.34 7.84 -2.25
N TYR A 240 -8.21 7.20 -2.57
CA TYR A 240 -7.53 6.31 -1.63
C TYR A 240 -7.04 7.08 -0.40
N VAL A 241 -6.23 8.12 -0.63
CA VAL A 241 -5.67 8.93 0.46
C VAL A 241 -6.78 9.59 1.27
N PHE A 242 -7.81 10.10 0.60
CA PHE A 242 -8.95 10.74 1.23
C PHE A 242 -9.71 9.78 2.17
N THR A 243 -9.99 8.56 1.71
CA THR A 243 -10.68 7.56 2.55
C THR A 243 -9.79 7.00 3.66
N LYS A 244 -8.46 6.96 3.47
CA LYS A 244 -7.52 6.64 4.56
C LYS A 244 -7.48 7.70 5.65
N ALA A 245 -7.52 8.99 5.28
CA ALA A 245 -7.63 10.08 6.25
C ALA A 245 -8.94 9.99 7.05
N MET A 246 -10.08 9.73 6.38
CA MET A 246 -11.35 9.48 7.07
C MET A 246 -11.30 8.25 7.99
N GLY A 247 -10.60 7.18 7.58
CA GLY A 247 -10.35 6.03 8.44
C GLY A 247 -9.57 6.37 9.71
N GLU A 248 -8.57 7.25 9.63
CA GLU A 248 -7.89 7.74 10.84
C GLU A 248 -8.83 8.54 11.74
N MET A 249 -9.69 9.40 11.19
CA MET A 249 -10.69 10.13 11.98
C MET A 249 -11.65 9.19 12.69
N MET A 250 -12.04 8.06 12.08
CA MET A 250 -12.88 7.04 12.73
C MET A 250 -12.22 6.40 13.97
N MET A 251 -10.89 6.46 14.09
CA MET A 251 -10.18 5.97 15.28
C MET A 251 -10.37 6.90 16.49
N GLU A 252 -10.72 8.17 16.29
CA GLU A 252 -11.04 9.09 17.40
C GLU A 252 -12.31 8.70 18.16
N LEU A 253 -13.16 7.88 17.56
CA LEU A 253 -14.38 7.38 18.18
C LEU A 253 -14.10 6.30 19.25
N LEU A 254 -12.86 5.84 19.37
CA LEU A 254 -12.49 4.82 20.35
C LEU A 254 -12.37 5.39 21.77
N PRO A 255 -12.87 4.68 22.79
CA PRO A 255 -12.56 5.00 24.17
C PRO A 255 -11.07 4.76 24.44
N MET A 256 -10.49 5.57 25.33
CA MET A 256 -9.05 5.56 25.66
C MET A 256 -8.65 4.39 26.59
N ASP A 257 -9.39 3.28 26.59
CA ASP A 257 -9.20 2.15 27.51
C ASP A 257 -8.02 1.23 27.09
N PHE A 258 -7.57 1.32 25.84
CA PHE A 258 -6.42 0.59 25.32
C PHE A 258 -5.60 1.45 24.34
N PRO A 259 -4.28 1.20 24.22
CA PRO A 259 -3.42 1.89 23.25
C PRO A 259 -3.89 1.70 21.80
N VAL A 260 -3.96 2.81 21.07
CA VAL A 260 -4.17 2.84 19.61
C VAL A 260 -2.88 3.32 18.94
N VAL A 261 -2.42 2.58 17.93
CA VAL A 261 -1.22 2.90 17.14
C VAL A 261 -1.64 3.08 15.68
N ILE A 262 -1.36 4.24 15.11
CA ILE A 262 -1.51 4.47 13.67
C ILE A 262 -0.11 4.42 13.06
N ILE A 263 0.11 3.48 12.13
CA ILE A 263 1.33 3.45 11.33
C ILE A 263 1.03 4.01 9.94
N ARG A 264 1.89 4.89 9.45
CA ARG A 264 1.72 5.58 8.16
C ARG A 264 2.84 5.17 7.19
N PRO A 265 2.77 3.97 6.57
CA PRO A 265 3.75 3.58 5.56
C PRO A 265 3.69 4.50 4.33
N SER A 266 4.84 4.71 3.72
CA SER A 266 5.01 5.37 2.43
C SER A 266 5.10 4.32 1.30
N ILE A 267 5.98 4.49 0.31
CA ILE A 267 6.16 3.51 -0.78
C ILE A 267 6.78 2.24 -0.21
N ILE A 268 6.03 1.14 -0.22
CA ILE A 268 6.54 -0.18 0.19
C ILE A 268 7.20 -0.86 -1.01
N THR A 269 8.46 -1.24 -0.86
CA THR A 269 9.27 -1.93 -1.88
C THR A 269 9.65 -3.34 -1.42
N SER A 270 10.64 -3.96 -2.05
CA SER A 270 11.13 -5.28 -1.64
C SER A 270 11.74 -5.26 -0.22
N THR A 271 11.83 -6.44 0.39
CA THR A 271 12.53 -6.62 1.66
C THR A 271 14.03 -6.37 1.52
N PHE A 272 14.60 -5.66 2.50
CA PHE A 272 16.03 -5.33 2.52
C PHE A 272 16.92 -6.45 3.09
N LYS A 273 16.44 -7.25 4.04
CA LYS A 273 17.25 -8.33 4.65
C LYS A 273 16.42 -9.60 4.88
N GLU A 274 15.44 -9.50 5.77
CA GLU A 274 14.67 -10.67 6.24
C GLU A 274 13.26 -10.76 5.63
N PRO A 275 12.66 -11.97 5.66
CA PRO A 275 13.31 -13.27 5.83
C PRO A 275 14.02 -13.72 4.54
N LEU A 276 13.70 -13.09 3.41
CA LEU A 276 14.28 -13.37 2.10
C LEU A 276 14.69 -12.06 1.46
N HIS A 277 15.97 -11.92 1.15
CA HIS A 277 16.50 -10.70 0.55
C HIS A 277 15.85 -10.39 -0.82
N GLY A 278 15.34 -9.18 -1.01
CA GLY A 278 14.74 -8.75 -2.29
C GLY A 278 13.35 -9.35 -2.57
N TRP A 279 12.73 -10.03 -1.62
CA TRP A 279 11.38 -10.55 -1.80
C TRP A 279 10.36 -9.41 -1.92
N MET A 280 9.44 -9.56 -2.88
CA MET A 280 8.32 -8.66 -3.11
C MET A 280 7.12 -9.47 -3.61
N GLU A 281 5.94 -8.87 -3.62
CA GLU A 281 4.74 -9.55 -4.13
C GLU A 281 4.12 -8.76 -5.27
N GLY A 282 4.24 -9.31 -6.48
CA GLY A 282 3.71 -8.73 -7.71
C GLY A 282 4.33 -7.38 -8.07
N ILE A 283 4.02 -6.88 -9.26
CA ILE A 283 4.55 -5.61 -9.76
C ILE A 283 3.77 -4.45 -9.13
N LYS A 284 4.47 -3.54 -8.47
CA LYS A 284 3.95 -2.28 -7.90
C LYS A 284 4.45 -1.08 -8.70
N THR A 285 4.16 0.12 -8.21
CA THR A 285 4.33 1.38 -8.95
C THR A 285 5.77 1.62 -9.40
N ILE A 286 6.74 1.58 -8.48
CA ILE A 286 8.15 1.80 -8.80
C ILE A 286 8.70 0.69 -9.72
N ASP A 287 8.29 -0.55 -9.47
CA ASP A 287 8.67 -1.72 -10.27
C ASP A 287 8.26 -1.57 -11.74
N SER A 288 7.12 -0.94 -11.99
CA SER A 288 6.65 -0.66 -13.36
C SER A 288 7.59 0.27 -14.13
N VAL A 289 8.29 1.18 -13.43
CA VAL A 289 9.33 2.04 -14.02
C VAL A 289 10.56 1.21 -14.38
N VAL A 290 10.99 0.32 -13.49
CA VAL A 290 12.10 -0.62 -13.72
C VAL A 290 11.84 -1.47 -14.97
N ILE A 291 10.64 -2.06 -15.05
CA ILE A 291 10.24 -2.94 -16.16
C ILE A 291 10.07 -2.15 -17.46
N GLY A 292 9.43 -0.98 -17.40
CA GLY A 292 9.24 -0.11 -18.56
C GLY A 292 10.57 0.36 -19.14
N TYR A 293 11.55 0.63 -18.28
CA TYR A 293 12.91 0.94 -18.70
C TYR A 293 13.62 -0.28 -19.29
N ALA A 294 13.58 -1.45 -18.62
CA ALA A 294 14.18 -2.69 -19.10
C ALA A 294 13.69 -3.07 -20.51
N LYS A 295 12.37 -2.94 -20.75
CA LYS A 295 11.72 -3.23 -22.03
C LYS A 295 11.82 -2.09 -23.05
N GLN A 296 12.39 -0.94 -22.66
CA GLN A 296 12.46 0.29 -23.48
C GLN A 296 11.09 0.78 -23.97
N THR A 297 10.03 0.52 -23.18
CA THR A 297 8.66 0.95 -23.46
C THR A 297 8.29 2.24 -22.73
N LEU A 298 9.14 2.70 -21.80
CA LEU A 298 8.97 3.96 -21.06
C LEU A 298 10.05 4.99 -21.48
N PRO A 299 9.81 5.78 -22.55
CA PRO A 299 10.78 6.75 -23.04
C PRO A 299 10.86 8.04 -22.21
N PHE A 300 9.91 8.26 -21.30
CA PHE A 300 9.85 9.43 -20.44
C PHE A 300 9.20 9.12 -19.10
N PHE A 301 9.52 9.91 -18.08
CA PHE A 301 8.93 9.78 -16.75
C PHE A 301 8.72 11.18 -16.12
N LEU A 302 7.56 11.39 -15.51
CA LEU A 302 7.24 12.60 -14.76
C LEU A 302 7.76 12.42 -13.34
N VAL A 303 8.88 13.06 -13.04
CA VAL A 303 9.55 13.03 -11.74
C VAL A 303 10.60 14.12 -11.72
N ASP A 304 10.84 14.68 -10.55
CA ASP A 304 12.03 15.49 -10.30
C ASP A 304 13.07 14.60 -9.62
N LEU A 305 14.25 14.48 -10.23
CA LEU A 305 15.30 13.56 -9.77
C LEU A 305 15.91 13.98 -8.43
N ASP A 306 15.79 15.26 -8.08
CA ASP A 306 16.32 15.79 -6.82
C ASP A 306 15.33 15.61 -5.66
N LEU A 307 14.08 15.25 -5.94
CA LEU A 307 13.08 14.98 -4.91
C LEU A 307 13.27 13.60 -4.28
N ILE A 308 12.83 13.52 -3.02
CA ILE A 308 12.88 12.31 -2.21
C ILE A 308 11.84 11.34 -2.74
N MET A 309 12.30 10.12 -2.98
CA MET A 309 11.43 8.97 -3.16
C MET A 309 11.21 8.35 -1.78
N ASP A 310 10.01 8.51 -1.21
CA ASP A 310 9.68 8.05 0.13
C ASP A 310 9.56 6.51 0.22
N VAL A 311 10.64 5.78 -0.08
CA VAL A 311 10.74 4.32 0.19
C VAL A 311 10.97 4.01 1.66
N THR A 312 11.34 5.03 2.44
CA THR A 312 11.23 5.07 3.90
C THR A 312 10.42 6.30 4.28
N SER A 313 9.47 6.14 5.20
CA SER A 313 8.77 7.25 5.85
C SER A 313 9.66 7.86 6.94
N SER A 314 10.83 8.38 6.56
CA SER A 314 11.86 8.90 7.48
C SER A 314 12.68 10.00 6.82
N LEU A 315 12.95 11.06 7.57
CA LEU A 315 13.84 12.15 7.15
C LEU A 315 15.34 11.84 7.38
N ARG A 316 15.67 10.72 8.03
CA ARG A 316 17.02 10.44 8.54
C ARG A 316 17.98 9.86 7.49
N ASN A 317 17.47 9.25 6.43
CA ASN A 317 18.25 8.74 5.29
C ASN A 317 17.41 8.77 4.00
N PRO A 318 17.07 9.96 3.48
CA PRO A 318 16.20 10.07 2.32
C PRO A 318 16.86 9.51 1.06
N ALA A 319 16.06 8.91 0.17
CA ALA A 319 16.51 8.37 -1.11
C ALA A 319 16.01 9.25 -2.27
N PRO A 320 16.84 10.13 -2.86
CA PRO A 320 16.44 10.87 -4.06
C PRO A 320 16.17 9.94 -5.24
N TYR A 321 15.23 10.32 -6.12
CA TYR A 321 14.96 9.60 -7.37
C TYR A 321 16.21 9.47 -8.27
N ALA A 322 17.16 10.41 -8.18
CA ALA A 322 18.45 10.33 -8.85
C ALA A 322 19.23 9.05 -8.52
N ILE A 323 19.15 8.55 -7.28
CA ILE A 323 19.84 7.32 -6.86
C ILE A 323 19.22 6.12 -7.58
N LEU A 324 17.89 5.99 -7.54
CA LEU A 324 17.19 4.93 -8.28
C LEU A 324 17.56 4.95 -9.77
N TRP A 325 17.55 6.12 -10.40
CA TRP A 325 17.88 6.24 -11.82
C TRP A 325 19.33 5.84 -12.13
N LYS A 326 20.30 6.29 -11.33
CA LYS A 326 21.71 5.90 -11.47
C LYS A 326 21.88 4.39 -11.32
N SER A 327 21.26 3.79 -10.31
CA SER A 327 21.29 2.34 -10.07
C SER A 327 20.63 1.56 -11.20
N LEU A 328 19.49 2.03 -11.73
CA LEU A 328 18.82 1.44 -12.90
C LEU A 328 19.71 1.47 -14.14
N PHE A 329 20.26 2.64 -14.45
CA PHE A 329 21.13 2.81 -15.62
C PHE A 329 22.37 1.93 -15.51
N ARG A 330 23.03 1.92 -14.35
CA ARG A 330 24.20 1.07 -14.06
C ARG A 330 23.84 -0.41 -14.22
N TYR A 331 22.79 -0.87 -13.55
CA TYR A 331 22.35 -2.26 -13.57
C TYR A 331 22.12 -2.80 -14.98
N PHE A 332 21.39 -2.07 -15.82
CA PHE A 332 21.10 -2.53 -17.17
C PHE A 332 22.29 -2.37 -18.12
N ASN A 333 23.23 -1.47 -17.86
CA ASN A 333 24.49 -1.43 -18.59
C ASN A 333 25.34 -2.68 -18.31
N ASP A 334 25.41 -3.07 -17.04
CA ASP A 334 26.16 -4.25 -16.58
C ASP A 334 25.44 -5.55 -16.96
N ASN A 335 24.10 -5.52 -17.00
CA ASN A 335 23.20 -6.63 -17.33
C ASN A 335 22.23 -6.25 -18.46
N PRO A 336 22.69 -6.14 -19.72
CA PRO A 336 21.86 -5.72 -20.85
C PRO A 336 20.61 -6.60 -20.99
N PRO A 337 19.39 -6.01 -21.01
CA PRO A 337 18.18 -6.78 -21.16
C PRO A 337 18.15 -7.47 -22.53
N CYS A 338 17.77 -8.75 -22.52
CA CYS A 338 17.61 -9.56 -23.73
C CYS A 338 16.10 -9.74 -23.97
N THR A 339 15.53 -9.05 -24.94
CA THR A 339 14.08 -9.14 -25.26
C THR A 339 13.79 -9.53 -26.70
N GLY A 340 14.82 -9.74 -27.53
CA GLY A 340 14.65 -10.28 -28.89
C GLY A 340 14.38 -11.79 -28.88
N ARG A 341 13.62 -12.30 -29.87
CA ARG A 341 13.39 -13.75 -30.07
C ARG A 341 14.68 -14.57 -30.23
N ASN A 342 15.78 -13.91 -30.59
CA ASN A 342 17.11 -14.51 -30.79
C ASN A 342 18.10 -14.13 -29.67
N GLY A 343 17.65 -13.58 -28.55
CA GLY A 343 18.54 -13.12 -27.47
C GLY A 343 19.33 -11.85 -27.80
N GLU A 344 18.89 -11.06 -28.79
CA GLU A 344 19.56 -9.81 -29.15
C GLU A 344 19.52 -8.80 -27.99
N ARG A 345 20.68 -8.17 -27.74
CA ARG A 345 20.85 -7.16 -26.69
C ARG A 345 20.07 -5.91 -27.07
N VAL A 346 19.23 -5.43 -26.15
CA VAL A 346 18.50 -4.18 -26.33
C VAL A 346 19.46 -3.00 -26.20
N ARG A 347 19.47 -2.11 -27.19
CA ARG A 347 20.18 -0.83 -27.07
C ARG A 347 19.45 0.07 -26.06
N LEU A 348 20.09 0.30 -24.92
CA LEU A 348 19.56 1.19 -23.89
C LEU A 348 19.53 2.65 -24.38
N LYS A 349 18.33 3.23 -24.40
CA LYS A 349 18.13 4.67 -24.61
C LYS A 349 17.99 5.35 -23.25
N LYS A 350 18.47 6.60 -23.15
CA LYS A 350 18.25 7.41 -21.96
C LYS A 350 16.77 7.79 -21.86
N MET A 351 16.19 7.69 -20.67
CA MET A 351 14.83 8.13 -20.38
C MET A 351 14.81 9.65 -20.21
N ARG A 352 13.75 10.31 -20.72
CA ARG A 352 13.56 11.75 -20.53
C ARG A 352 12.75 12.04 -19.26
N PHE A 353 13.28 12.89 -18.39
CA PHE A 353 12.60 13.28 -17.15
C PHE A 353 11.89 14.63 -17.28
N PHE A 354 10.79 14.79 -16.53
CA PHE A 354 10.05 16.04 -16.42
C PHE A 354 9.79 16.34 -14.94
N SER A 355 10.43 17.37 -14.41
CA SER A 355 10.25 17.83 -13.01
C SER A 355 8.99 18.68 -12.80
N SER A 356 8.18 18.89 -13.85
CA SER A 356 6.98 19.69 -13.78
C SER A 356 5.87 19.11 -14.65
N ILE A 357 4.66 19.02 -14.08
CA ILE A 357 3.46 18.59 -14.79
C ILE A 357 3.14 19.52 -15.98
N MET A 358 3.46 20.81 -15.89
CA MET A 358 3.22 21.77 -16.96
C MET A 358 4.09 21.46 -18.18
N TRP A 359 5.41 21.31 -17.98
CA TRP A 359 6.34 20.96 -19.05
C TRP A 359 6.06 19.58 -19.63
N PHE A 360 5.65 18.62 -18.80
CA PHE A 360 5.20 17.32 -19.24
C PHE A 360 3.96 17.42 -20.13
N ARG A 361 2.92 18.16 -19.71
CA ARG A 361 1.71 18.40 -20.50
C ARG A 361 2.03 19.05 -21.84
N LEU A 362 2.91 20.05 -21.84
CA LEU A 362 3.33 20.73 -23.07
C LEU A 362 4.01 19.76 -24.04
N TYR A 363 4.94 18.94 -23.54
CA TYR A 363 5.58 17.90 -24.35
C TYR A 363 4.59 16.87 -24.88
N MET A 364 3.66 16.40 -24.04
CA MET A 364 2.62 15.45 -24.43
C MET A 364 1.69 16.05 -25.49
N ALA A 365 1.37 17.34 -25.38
CA ALA A 365 0.58 18.07 -26.35
C ALA A 365 1.27 18.10 -27.73
N PHE A 366 2.52 18.56 -27.79
CA PHE A 366 3.24 18.67 -29.06
C PHE A 366 3.58 17.31 -29.68
N LYS A 367 4.06 16.36 -28.88
CA LYS A 367 4.57 15.09 -29.42
C LYS A 367 3.46 14.09 -29.76
N TYR A 368 2.35 14.10 -29.02
CA TYR A 368 1.31 13.08 -29.16
C TYR A 368 -0.08 13.64 -29.44
N MET A 369 -0.52 14.69 -28.74
CA MET A 369 -1.88 15.22 -28.92
C MET A 369 -2.08 15.87 -30.30
N LEU A 370 -1.18 16.76 -30.73
CA LEU A 370 -1.31 17.44 -32.03
C LEU A 370 -1.27 16.44 -33.20
N PRO A 371 -0.33 15.49 -33.29
CA PRO A 371 -0.37 14.45 -34.32
C PRO A 371 -1.63 13.58 -34.26
N LEU A 372 -2.14 13.30 -33.05
CA LEU A 372 -3.37 12.52 -32.87
C LEU A 372 -4.60 13.30 -33.36
N GLU A 373 -4.66 14.60 -33.14
CA GLU A 373 -5.72 15.47 -33.67
C GLU A 373 -5.64 15.60 -35.20
N MET A 374 -4.43 15.70 -35.76
CA MET A 374 -4.24 15.63 -37.21
C MET A 374 -4.72 14.28 -37.78
N LEU A 375 -4.40 13.17 -37.11
CA LEU A 375 -4.88 11.84 -37.48
C LEU A 375 -6.40 11.75 -37.38
N ARG A 376 -7.03 12.41 -36.41
CA ARG A 376 -8.50 12.50 -36.29
C ARG A 376 -9.11 13.16 -37.52
N LEU A 377 -8.55 14.30 -37.94
CA LEU A 377 -9.02 15.04 -39.11
C LEU A 377 -8.84 14.22 -40.41
N VAL A 378 -7.67 13.59 -40.59
CA VAL A 378 -7.40 12.69 -41.72
C VAL A 378 -8.36 11.49 -41.72
N ASN A 379 -8.62 10.92 -40.55
CA ASN A 379 -9.57 9.81 -40.42
C ASN A 379 -11.00 10.21 -40.83
N ILE A 380 -11.45 11.42 -40.47
CA ILE A 380 -12.74 11.96 -40.90
C ILE A 380 -12.75 12.18 -42.42
N ALA A 381 -11.70 12.81 -42.96
CA ALA A 381 -11.58 13.08 -44.40
C ALA A 381 -11.55 11.80 -45.25
N LEU A 382 -10.99 10.71 -44.72
CA LEU A 382 -10.91 9.41 -45.38
C LEU A 382 -11.99 8.43 -44.90
N CYS A 383 -13.18 8.93 -44.53
CA CYS A 383 -14.36 8.13 -44.19
C CYS A 383 -14.11 6.99 -43.20
N GLY A 384 -13.21 7.20 -42.23
CA GLY A 384 -12.96 6.26 -41.14
C GLY A 384 -11.89 5.20 -41.38
N VAL A 385 -11.11 5.27 -42.47
CA VAL A 385 -10.03 4.30 -42.80
C VAL A 385 -9.05 4.08 -41.64
N PHE A 386 -8.73 5.13 -40.87
CA PHE A 386 -7.79 5.09 -39.76
C PHE A 386 -8.46 4.95 -38.38
N SER A 387 -9.76 4.66 -38.31
CA SER A 387 -10.53 4.72 -37.05
C SER A 387 -9.96 3.78 -35.99
N ARG A 388 -9.51 2.59 -36.39
CA ARG A 388 -8.87 1.63 -35.47
C ARG A 388 -7.58 2.19 -34.87
N VAL A 389 -6.70 2.74 -35.70
CA VAL A 389 -5.41 3.30 -35.28
C VAL A 389 -5.62 4.53 -34.39
N TYR A 390 -6.49 5.44 -34.81
CA TYR A 390 -6.85 6.62 -34.02
C TYR A 390 -7.41 6.23 -32.66
N ASN A 391 -8.38 5.31 -32.62
CA ASN A 391 -9.00 4.89 -31.36
C ASN A 391 -8.02 4.22 -30.40
N GLU A 392 -7.04 3.46 -30.92
CA GLU A 392 -5.99 2.85 -30.12
C GLU A 392 -5.03 3.89 -29.54
N LEU A 393 -4.48 4.77 -30.38
CA LEU A 393 -3.56 5.83 -29.96
C LEU A 393 -4.23 6.80 -28.98
N SER A 394 -5.47 7.19 -29.26
CA SER A 394 -6.28 8.06 -28.41
C SER A 394 -6.55 7.44 -27.04
N ARG A 395 -6.77 6.13 -26.97
CA ARG A 395 -6.92 5.40 -25.71
C ARG A 395 -5.61 5.35 -24.92
N LYS A 396 -4.49 5.04 -25.58
CA LYS A 396 -3.16 5.03 -24.96
C LYS A 396 -2.76 6.40 -24.43
N PHE A 397 -3.02 7.46 -25.20
CA PHE A 397 -2.78 8.84 -24.79
C PHE A 397 -3.59 9.23 -23.55
N ARG A 398 -4.91 9.00 -23.56
CA ARG A 398 -5.76 9.28 -22.39
C ARG A 398 -5.32 8.50 -21.16
N PHE A 399 -5.01 7.21 -21.33
CA PHE A 399 -4.53 6.37 -20.24
C PHE A 399 -3.22 6.91 -19.64
N MET A 400 -2.26 7.30 -20.50
CA MET A 400 -1.00 7.88 -20.06
C MET A 400 -1.22 9.22 -19.33
N MET A 401 -2.02 10.12 -19.87
CA MET A 401 -2.32 11.40 -19.21
C MET A 401 -2.99 11.18 -17.85
N GLN A 402 -3.97 10.28 -17.77
CA GLN A 402 -4.64 9.95 -16.52
C GLN A 402 -3.66 9.36 -15.49
N LEU A 403 -2.78 8.44 -15.91
CA LEU A 403 -1.79 7.83 -15.03
C LEU A 403 -0.80 8.87 -14.50
N SER A 404 -0.28 9.75 -15.36
CA SER A 404 0.61 10.84 -14.94
C SER A 404 -0.05 11.79 -13.94
N GLU A 405 -1.31 12.18 -14.17
CA GLU A 405 -2.02 13.06 -13.24
C GLU A 405 -2.32 12.38 -11.90
N LEU A 406 -2.61 11.08 -11.91
CA LEU A 406 -2.90 10.30 -10.71
C LEU A 406 -1.65 10.12 -9.83
N TYR A 407 -0.47 10.00 -10.45
CA TYR A 407 0.79 9.76 -9.75
C TYR A 407 1.66 11.01 -9.52
N ALA A 408 1.38 12.12 -10.22
CA ALA A 408 2.10 13.38 -10.06
C ALA A 408 2.21 13.86 -8.60
N PRO A 409 1.16 13.77 -7.75
CA PRO A 409 1.26 14.16 -6.34
C PRO A 409 2.31 13.41 -5.54
N TYR A 410 2.74 12.22 -6.00
CA TYR A 410 3.75 11.39 -5.33
C TYR A 410 5.12 11.54 -5.97
N THR A 411 5.21 11.55 -7.31
CA THR A 411 6.49 11.70 -8.02
C THR A 411 7.04 13.12 -7.98
N LEU A 412 6.20 14.10 -7.64
CA LEU A 412 6.56 15.50 -7.46
C LEU A 412 6.33 15.96 -6.01
N PHE A 413 6.19 15.01 -5.08
CA PHE A 413 6.01 15.32 -3.66
C PHE A 413 7.26 15.99 -3.10
N LYS A 414 7.09 17.13 -2.44
CA LYS A 414 8.20 17.90 -1.84
C LYS A 414 8.22 17.83 -0.32
N GLY A 415 7.40 16.96 0.26
CA GLY A 415 7.40 16.70 1.68
C GLY A 415 8.46 15.68 2.08
N CYS A 416 8.77 15.66 3.36
CA CYS A 416 9.58 14.63 3.99
C CYS A 416 8.96 14.32 5.36
N PHE A 417 8.74 13.05 5.66
CA PHE A 417 8.00 12.65 6.86
C PHE A 417 8.90 12.64 8.10
N ASP A 418 8.42 13.29 9.17
CA ASP A 418 9.01 13.15 10.50
C ASP A 418 8.86 11.71 10.99
N ASP A 419 9.93 11.18 11.59
CA ASP A 419 9.99 9.85 12.19
C ASP A 419 10.51 9.91 13.63
N MET A 420 10.32 11.04 14.32
CA MET A 420 10.74 11.24 15.70
C MET A 420 10.14 10.21 16.68
N ASN A 421 8.87 9.81 16.54
CA ASN A 421 8.27 8.80 17.40
C ASN A 421 8.85 7.41 17.14
N LEU A 422 9.08 7.06 15.87
CA LEU A 422 9.76 5.82 15.49
C LEU A 422 11.20 5.79 16.03
N ASP A 423 11.90 6.91 15.97
CA ASP A 423 13.25 7.06 16.50
C ASP A 423 13.29 6.96 18.03
N LYS A 424 12.31 7.56 18.72
CA LYS A 424 12.14 7.40 20.18
C LYS A 424 11.92 5.93 20.55
N LEU A 425 11.06 5.22 19.80
CA LEU A 425 10.83 3.79 19.98
C LEU A 425 12.13 2.99 19.79
N ARG A 426 12.87 3.27 18.72
CA ARG A 426 14.15 2.62 18.42
C ARG A 426 15.22 2.92 19.48
N MET A 427 15.28 4.15 20.00
CA MET A 427 16.21 4.53 21.07
C MET A 427 15.89 3.84 22.40
N ALA A 428 14.61 3.63 22.70
CA ALA A 428 14.18 2.86 23.86
C ALA A 428 14.69 1.40 23.77
N MET A 429 14.74 0.82 22.56
CA MET A 429 15.30 -0.52 22.33
C MET A 429 16.84 -0.56 22.33
N LYS A 430 17.53 0.48 21.82
CA LYS A 430 19.01 0.50 21.73
C LYS A 430 19.73 0.65 23.07
N LYS A 431 19.10 1.25 24.09
CA LYS A 431 19.74 1.46 25.42
C LYS A 431 20.08 0.16 26.16
N ASP A 432 19.62 -0.98 25.68
CA ASP A 432 19.72 -2.29 26.35
C ASP A 432 20.69 -3.29 25.66
N ASN A 433 21.15 -2.99 24.44
CA ASN A 433 21.91 -3.91 23.57
C ASN A 433 23.41 -4.04 23.95
N GLN A 434 23.75 -4.28 25.22
CA GLN A 434 25.07 -4.85 25.56
C GLN A 434 25.12 -6.37 25.31
N ASN A 435 23.98 -7.03 25.10
CA ASN A 435 23.88 -8.43 24.69
C ASN A 435 23.44 -8.54 23.20
N ASN A 436 24.29 -9.13 22.37
CA ASN A 436 24.28 -9.13 20.90
C ASN A 436 23.04 -9.69 20.16
N ASN A 437 21.97 -10.15 20.82
CA ASN A 437 20.85 -10.81 20.15
C ASN A 437 19.71 -9.87 19.72
N GLY A 438 19.56 -8.70 20.35
CA GLY A 438 18.44 -7.80 20.04
C GLY A 438 18.56 -7.03 18.72
N ALA A 439 19.79 -6.85 18.22
CA ALA A 439 20.06 -6.29 16.89
C ALA A 439 19.61 -7.21 15.74
N TYR A 440 19.37 -8.50 16.00
CA TYR A 440 18.99 -9.47 14.97
C TYR A 440 17.51 -9.38 14.56
N TYR A 441 16.59 -9.11 15.51
CA TYR A 441 15.15 -9.21 15.25
C TYR A 441 14.48 -7.92 14.76
N PHE A 442 15.00 -6.75 15.12
CA PHE A 442 14.34 -5.45 14.91
C PHE A 442 15.32 -4.36 14.42
N ASP A 443 16.18 -4.67 13.44
CA ASP A 443 17.03 -3.69 12.77
C ASP A 443 16.28 -2.98 11.63
N PHE A 444 15.59 -1.89 11.97
CA PHE A 444 14.86 -1.04 11.02
C PHE A 444 15.39 0.40 10.97
N ASP A 445 16.64 0.65 11.39
CA ASP A 445 17.25 1.99 11.33
C ASP A 445 17.57 2.35 9.87
N PRO A 446 16.85 3.33 9.26
CA PRO A 446 17.01 3.63 7.85
C PRO A 446 18.42 4.14 7.51
N LYS A 447 19.18 4.64 8.50
CA LYS A 447 20.55 5.14 8.31
C LYS A 447 21.55 4.07 7.86
N TYR A 448 21.26 2.78 8.04
CA TYR A 448 22.13 1.69 7.59
C TYR A 448 21.83 1.22 6.17
N ILE A 449 20.84 1.82 5.49
CA ILE A 449 20.52 1.44 4.12
C ILE A 449 21.44 2.22 3.17
N ASP A 450 22.30 1.49 2.47
CA ASP A 450 22.95 2.01 1.27
C ASP A 450 21.95 1.92 0.11
N TRP A 451 21.41 3.06 -0.29
CA TRP A 451 20.39 3.12 -1.34
C TRP A 451 20.92 2.69 -2.71
N GLU A 452 22.19 2.94 -3.02
CA GLU A 452 22.75 2.52 -4.31
C GLU A 452 22.84 1.01 -4.39
N ASP A 453 23.39 0.38 -3.34
CA ASP A 453 23.48 -1.08 -3.23
C ASP A 453 22.09 -1.71 -3.15
N TYR A 454 21.18 -1.15 -2.33
CA TYR A 454 19.80 -1.65 -2.25
C TYR A 454 19.12 -1.67 -3.62
N PHE A 455 19.14 -0.56 -4.37
CA PHE A 455 18.49 -0.58 -5.69
C PHE A 455 19.19 -1.52 -6.67
N TYR A 456 20.51 -1.47 -6.74
CA TYR A 456 21.29 -2.21 -7.73
C TYR A 456 21.32 -3.72 -7.46
N SER A 457 21.64 -4.12 -6.23
CA SER A 457 21.92 -5.51 -5.85
C SER A 457 20.67 -6.24 -5.35
N VAL A 458 19.64 -5.51 -4.90
CA VAL A 458 18.49 -6.10 -4.20
C VAL A 458 17.19 -5.88 -4.96
N HIS A 459 16.76 -4.63 -5.07
CA HIS A 459 15.42 -4.32 -5.55
C HIS A 459 15.26 -4.59 -7.05
N ILE A 460 16.17 -4.11 -7.90
CA ILE A 460 16.09 -4.33 -9.35
C ILE A 460 16.13 -5.83 -9.70
N PRO A 461 17.08 -6.64 -9.20
CA PRO A 461 17.04 -8.09 -9.39
C PRO A 461 15.75 -8.74 -8.90
N GLY A 462 15.26 -8.31 -7.72
CA GLY A 462 13.99 -8.76 -7.16
C GLY A 462 12.83 -8.51 -8.12
N VAL A 463 12.69 -7.30 -8.66
CA VAL A 463 11.67 -6.95 -9.66
C VAL A 463 11.77 -7.84 -10.89
N LEU A 464 12.99 -8.06 -11.41
CA LEU A 464 13.20 -8.84 -12.62
C LEU A 464 12.83 -10.32 -12.45
N LYS A 465 12.92 -10.89 -11.25
CA LYS A 465 12.45 -12.26 -10.95
C LYS A 465 10.99 -12.45 -11.34
N TYR A 466 10.14 -11.45 -11.12
CA TYR A 466 8.70 -11.49 -11.42
C TYR A 466 8.35 -11.08 -12.86
N THR A 467 9.36 -10.93 -13.73
CA THR A 467 9.18 -10.55 -15.14
C THR A 467 9.63 -11.62 -16.12
N ARG A 468 10.25 -12.69 -15.60
CA ARG A 468 10.84 -13.79 -16.37
C ARG A 468 9.83 -14.89 -16.73
N ASP A 469 8.55 -14.66 -16.48
CA ASP A 469 7.43 -15.54 -16.87
C ASP A 469 6.75 -15.05 -18.16
#